data_AF-H1KJ62-F1
#
_entry.id   AF-H1KJ62-F1
#
_cell.length_a   1.000
_cell.length_b   1.000
_cell.length_c   1.000
_cell.angle_alpha   90.00
_cell.angle_beta   90.00
_cell.angle_gamma   90.00
#
_symmetry.space_group_name_H-M   'P 1'
#
loop_
_entity.id
_entity.type
_entity.pdbx_description
1 polymer ?
#
loop_
_entity_poly.entity_id
_entity_poly.type
_entity_poly.pdbx_seq_one_letter_code
_entity_poly.pdbx_strand_id
1 'polypeptide(L)'
;MIPTEIDSQWFHNNPDREFRLRRQPPAEFQAWPVPLEPGMVAWCIIRKSDGAVEQFALPAGDEWDDHDEELAPFFEQLQGHSK
;
A
#
# COMPACT_ATOMS: atom_id res chain seq x y z
N MET A 1 -2.85 -3.88 -9.46
CA MET A 1 -4.03 -3.73 -8.59
C MET A 1 -4.62 -2.34 -8.83
N ILE A 2 -5.91 -2.12 -8.57
CA ILE A 2 -6.54 -0.79 -8.64
C ILE A 2 -7.07 -0.38 -7.25
N PRO A 3 -7.13 0.92 -6.93
CA PRO A 3 -7.78 1.40 -5.71
C PRO A 3 -9.25 0.97 -5.65
N THR A 4 -9.72 0.66 -4.44
CA THR A 4 -11.11 0.25 -4.18
C THR A 4 -12.01 1.45 -3.85
N GLU A 5 -13.33 1.25 -3.81
CA GLU A 5 -14.26 2.29 -3.35
C GLU A 5 -13.98 2.74 -1.91
N ILE A 6 -13.50 1.81 -1.06
CA ILE A 6 -13.07 2.12 0.31
C ILE A 6 -11.85 3.05 0.29
N ASP A 7 -10.94 2.88 -0.67
CA ASP A 7 -9.79 3.76 -0.90
C ASP A 7 -10.22 5.17 -1.26
N SER A 8 -11.16 5.30 -2.19
CA SER A 8 -11.77 6.58 -2.55
C SER A 8 -12.45 7.25 -1.35
N GLN A 9 -13.24 6.50 -0.57
CA GLN A 9 -13.94 7.06 0.59
C GLN A 9 -12.98 7.48 1.71
N TRP A 10 -11.87 6.76 1.90
CA TRP A 10 -10.85 7.16 2.87
C TRP A 10 -10.17 8.48 2.46
N PHE A 11 -9.80 8.67 1.19
CA PHE A 11 -9.24 9.94 0.72
C PHE A 11 -10.24 11.10 0.79
N HIS A 12 -11.54 10.82 0.62
CA HIS A 12 -12.58 11.82 0.82
C HIS A 12 -12.61 12.33 2.27
N ASN A 13 -12.45 11.40 3.24
CA ASN A 13 -12.43 11.74 4.66
C ASN A 13 -11.08 12.29 5.14
N ASN A 14 -10.01 12.10 4.37
CA ASN A 14 -8.65 12.55 4.66
C ASN A 14 -8.14 13.41 3.49
N PRO A 15 -8.72 14.60 3.27
CA PRO A 15 -8.48 15.38 2.06
C PRO A 15 -7.04 15.88 1.93
N ASP A 16 -6.33 16.05 3.04
CA ASP A 16 -4.95 16.55 3.06
C ASP A 16 -3.91 15.46 2.79
N ARG A 17 -4.34 14.19 2.72
CA ARG A 17 -3.45 13.05 2.48
C ARG A 17 -3.27 12.82 0.99
N GLU A 18 -2.02 12.70 0.55
CA GLU A 18 -1.66 12.28 -0.82
C GLU A 18 -1.47 10.77 -0.93
N PHE A 19 -1.06 10.12 0.15
CA PHE A 19 -0.87 8.67 0.17
C PHE A 19 -1.79 8.01 1.19
N ARG A 20 -2.16 6.77 0.90
CA ARG A 20 -2.84 5.88 1.84
C ARG A 20 -2.06 4.59 1.95
N LEU A 21 -1.55 4.29 3.14
CA LEU A 21 -1.04 2.98 3.51
C LEU A 21 -2.18 2.12 4.08
N ARG A 22 -2.30 0.87 3.65
CA ARG A 22 -3.22 -0.10 4.28
C ARG A 22 -2.76 -1.54 4.15
N ARG A 23 -3.26 -2.39 5.06
CA ARG A 23 -3.15 -3.85 4.93
C ARG A 23 -4.03 -4.35 3.79
N GLN A 24 -3.55 -5.38 3.11
CA GLN A 24 -4.32 -6.08 2.10
C GLN A 24 -5.02 -7.30 2.70
N PRO A 25 -6.32 -7.50 2.45
CA PRO A 25 -7.01 -8.72 2.84
C PRO A 25 -6.45 -9.93 2.05
N PRO A 26 -6.62 -11.17 2.56
CA PRO A 26 -6.19 -12.38 1.89
C PRO A 26 -6.61 -12.51 0.42
N ALA A 27 -7.83 -12.09 0.09
CA ALA A 27 -8.32 -12.13 -1.28
C ALA A 27 -7.52 -11.24 -2.25
N GLU A 28 -6.90 -10.17 -1.76
CA GLU A 28 -6.11 -9.24 -2.57
C GLU A 28 -4.69 -9.77 -2.82
N PHE A 29 -4.01 -10.29 -1.79
CA PHE A 29 -2.63 -10.76 -1.94
C PHE A 29 -2.51 -12.18 -2.50
N GLN A 30 -3.59 -12.98 -2.51
CA GLN A 30 -3.61 -14.28 -3.19
C GLN A 30 -3.37 -14.18 -4.71
N ALA A 31 -3.60 -13.00 -5.30
CA ALA A 31 -3.33 -12.73 -6.70
C ALA A 31 -1.86 -12.32 -6.98
N TRP A 32 -0.99 -12.28 -5.96
CA TRP A 32 0.40 -11.92 -6.14
C TRP A 32 1.18 -12.97 -6.93
N PRO A 33 2.19 -12.55 -7.71
CA PRO A 33 3.03 -13.49 -8.46
C PRO A 33 3.88 -14.39 -7.54
N VAL A 34 4.22 -13.89 -6.36
CA VAL A 34 4.98 -14.62 -5.34
C VAL A 34 4.11 -14.72 -4.08
N PRO A 35 3.85 -15.94 -3.55
CA PRO A 35 3.11 -16.12 -2.32
C PRO A 35 3.79 -15.44 -1.14
N LEU A 36 2.99 -14.92 -0.22
CA LEU A 36 3.49 -14.36 1.02
C LEU A 36 4.14 -15.43 1.89
N GLU A 37 5.32 -15.14 2.44
CA GLU A 37 5.98 -16.05 3.37
C GLU A 37 5.22 -16.13 4.70
N PRO A 38 5.26 -17.29 5.40
CA PRO A 38 4.68 -17.40 6.74
C PRO A 38 5.27 -16.34 7.69
N GLY A 39 4.40 -15.60 8.37
CA GLY A 39 4.81 -14.53 9.29
C GLY A 39 4.95 -13.15 8.63
N MET A 40 4.71 -13.04 7.32
CA MET A 40 4.60 -11.76 6.63
C MET A 40 3.16 -11.27 6.55
N VAL A 41 2.98 -9.96 6.43
CA VAL A 41 1.70 -9.27 6.23
C VAL A 41 1.79 -8.45 4.95
N ALA A 42 0.77 -8.57 4.10
CA ALA A 42 0.69 -7.83 2.85
C ALA A 42 0.15 -6.42 3.09
N TRP A 43 0.83 -5.45 2.50
CA TRP A 43 0.50 -4.04 2.55
C TRP A 43 0.49 -3.44 1.15
N CYS A 44 -0.21 -2.32 1.01
CA CYS A 44 -0.12 -1.48 -0.17
C CYS A 44 -0.09 -0.01 0.19
N ILE A 45 0.58 0.77 -0.66
CA ILE A 45 0.51 2.23 -0.67
C ILE A 45 -0.21 2.64 -1.94
N ILE A 46 -1.15 3.57 -1.79
CA ILE A 46 -1.97 4.12 -2.87
C ILE A 46 -1.67 5.61 -2.97
N ARG A 47 -1.36 6.09 -4.17
CA ARG A 47 -1.20 7.52 -4.47
C ARG A 47 -2.51 8.11 -4.96
N LYS A 48 -2.93 9.23 -4.37
CA LYS A 48 -4.22 9.88 -4.65
C LYS A 48 -4.29 10.50 -6.04
N SER A 49 -3.23 11.18 -6.46
CA SER A 49 -3.20 11.96 -7.72
C SER A 49 -3.49 11.15 -8.98
N ASP A 50 -3.06 9.89 -9.04
CA ASP A 50 -3.23 9.03 -10.22
C ASP A 50 -3.75 7.61 -9.90
N GLY A 51 -4.00 7.31 -8.63
CA GLY A 51 -4.48 6.00 -8.20
C GLY A 51 -3.44 4.89 -8.33
N ALA A 52 -2.15 5.21 -8.49
CA ALA A 52 -1.10 4.21 -8.55
C ALA A 52 -1.01 3.43 -7.23
N VAL A 53 -0.74 2.13 -7.32
CA VAL A 53 -0.70 1.20 -6.18
C VAL A 53 0.58 0.40 -6.20
N GLU A 54 1.36 0.50 -5.14
CA GLU A 54 2.53 -0.34 -4.90
C GLU A 54 2.25 -1.30 -3.74
N GLN A 55 2.79 -2.51 -3.85
CA GLN A 55 2.50 -3.64 -2.97
C GLN A 55 3.80 -4.16 -2.37
N PHE A 56 3.79 -4.47 -1.08
CA PHE A 56 4.97 -4.96 -0.36
C PHE A 56 4.56 -5.77 0.87
N ALA A 57 5.49 -6.55 1.41
CA ALA A 57 5.26 -7.36 2.59
C ALA A 57 6.20 -6.93 3.72
N LEU A 58 5.68 -6.94 4.96
CA LEU A 58 6.46 -6.71 6.18
C LEU A 58 6.23 -7.84 7.18
N PRO A 59 7.19 -8.11 8.09
CA PRO A 59 6.98 -9.00 9.22
C PRO A 59 5.72 -8.64 10.03
N ALA A 60 5.03 -9.66 10.52
CA ALA A 60 3.90 -9.47 11.40
C ALA A 60 4.34 -8.83 12.73
N GLY A 61 3.68 -7.73 13.10
CA GLY A 61 3.98 -6.97 14.32
C GLY A 61 4.74 -5.67 14.05
N ASP A 62 5.24 -5.45 12.83
CA ASP A 62 5.75 -4.14 12.44
C ASP A 62 4.59 -3.15 12.30
N GLU A 63 4.69 -2.05 13.04
CA GLU A 63 3.87 -0.86 12.86
C GLU A 63 4.66 0.09 11.96
N TRP A 64 4.03 0.54 10.88
CA TRP A 64 4.60 1.57 10.02
C TRP A 64 3.86 2.87 10.28
N ASP A 65 4.61 3.92 10.58
CA ASP A 65 4.15 5.29 10.51
C ASP A 65 3.60 5.61 9.10
N ASP A 66 2.39 6.16 9.05
CA ASP A 66 1.65 6.32 7.80
C ASP A 66 1.86 7.68 7.16
N HIS A 67 2.69 8.58 7.67
CA HIS A 67 2.80 9.95 7.17
C HIS A 67 3.29 10.08 5.71
N ASP A 68 2.73 11.03 4.96
CA ASP A 68 3.03 11.22 3.52
C ASP A 68 4.52 11.50 3.25
N GLU A 69 5.22 12.15 4.19
CA GLU A 69 6.67 12.43 4.10
C GLU A 69 7.53 11.15 4.09
N GLU A 70 7.05 10.08 4.73
CA GLU A 70 7.71 8.78 4.73
C GLU A 70 7.22 7.89 3.58
N LEU A 71 5.91 7.93 3.29
CA LEU A 71 5.31 7.11 2.24
C LEU A 71 5.76 7.52 0.84
N ALA A 72 5.96 8.82 0.58
CA ALA A 72 6.38 9.31 -0.74
C ALA A 72 7.73 8.72 -1.20
N PRO A 73 8.85 8.86 -0.45
CA PRO A 73 10.12 8.29 -0.88
C PRO A 73 10.10 6.76 -0.95
N PHE A 74 9.36 6.09 -0.05
CA PHE A 74 9.27 4.63 -0.07
C PHE A 74 8.45 4.12 -1.28
N PHE A 75 7.37 4.80 -1.64
CA PHE A 75 6.59 4.49 -2.85
C PHE A 75 7.46 4.55 -4.11
N GLU A 76 8.26 5.60 -4.27
CA GLU A 76 9.17 5.75 -5.41
C GLU A 76 10.26 4.65 -5.41
N GLN A 77 10.76 4.26 -4.23
CA GLN A 77 11.71 3.14 -4.09
C GLN A 77 11.09 1.82 -4.59
N LEU A 78 9.83 1.53 -4.24
CA LEU A 78 9.11 0.34 -4.70
C LEU A 78 8.96 0.33 -6.23
N GLN A 79 8.64 1.48 -6.84
CA GLN A 79 8.56 1.60 -8.29
C GLN A 79 9.90 1.37 -8.99
N GLY A 80 11.00 1.81 -8.39
CA GLY A 80 12.35 1.57 -8.88
C GLY A 80 12.77 0.11 -8.86
N HIS A 81 12.21 -0.70 -7.96
CA HIS A 81 12.50 -2.13 -7.82
C HIS A 81 11.57 -3.04 -8.65
N SER A 82 10.43 -2.52 -9.14
CA SER A 82 9.48 -3.24 -10.00
C SER A 82 9.85 -3.24 -11.49
N LYS A 83 11.10 -2.90 -11.87
CA LYS A 83 11.60 -2.93 -13.26
C LYS A 83 12.61 -4.04 -13.52
#